data_AF-A0A370HLM0-F1
#
_entry.id   AF-A0A370HLM0-F1
#
_cell.length_a   1.000
_cell.length_b   1.000
_cell.length_c   1.000
_cell.angle_alpha   90.00
_cell.angle_beta   90.00
_cell.angle_gamma   90.00
#
_symmetry.space_group_name_H-M   'P 1'
#
loop_
_entity.id
_entity.type
_entity.pdbx_description
1 polymer ?
#
loop_
_entity_poly.entity_id
_entity_poly.type
_entity_poly.pdbx_seq_one_letter_code
_entity_poly.pdbx_strand_id
1 'polypeptide(L)'
;MTGKPIGGDLMRRKRSFPVVAALSSGTAAAAELEKLYRSTTPVAVTEAARAAVAVQAAGGRTAAALHADKRVAAAIAALPGRDRAGDLLALIHFATHRDH
;
A
#
# COMPACT_ATOMS: atom_id res chain seq x y z
N MET A 1 -12.33 -8.05 -5.74
CA MET A 1 -11.39 -9.16 -5.90
C MET A 1 -10.69 -8.99 -7.22
N THR A 2 -9.69 -8.10 -7.28
CA THR A 2 -8.87 -7.98 -8.48
C THR A 2 -7.90 -9.15 -8.49
N GLY A 3 -8.14 -10.15 -9.34
CA GLY A 3 -7.41 -11.42 -9.46
C GLY A 3 -5.95 -11.32 -9.89
N LYS A 4 -5.18 -10.35 -9.38
CA LYS A 4 -3.72 -10.34 -9.53
C LYS A 4 -3.14 -11.28 -8.47
N PRO A 5 -2.27 -12.24 -8.83
CA PRO A 5 -1.65 -13.10 -7.84
C PRO A 5 -0.98 -12.25 -6.76
N ILE A 6 -1.37 -12.48 -5.51
CA ILE A 6 -0.75 -11.88 -4.33
C ILE A 6 0.76 -12.13 -4.47
N GLY A 7 1.53 -11.06 -4.53
CA GLY A 7 2.98 -11.16 -4.67
C GLY A 7 3.54 -10.89 -6.07
N GLY A 8 2.74 -10.75 -7.13
CA GLY A 8 3.29 -10.46 -8.46
C GLY A 8 4.11 -9.15 -8.54
N ASP A 9 3.71 -8.12 -7.81
CA ASP A 9 4.49 -6.88 -7.68
C ASP A 9 5.74 -7.07 -6.81
N LEU A 10 5.70 -7.96 -5.80
CA LEU A 10 6.82 -8.29 -4.92
C LEU A 10 7.86 -9.20 -5.60
N MET A 11 7.42 -10.13 -6.46
CA MET A 11 8.30 -10.95 -7.29
C MET A 11 9.14 -10.09 -8.23
N ARG A 12 8.57 -8.99 -8.73
CA ARG A 12 9.26 -7.97 -9.53
C ARG A 12 9.99 -6.91 -8.69
N ARG A 13 10.02 -7.05 -7.36
CA ARG A 13 10.60 -6.06 -6.43
C ARG A 13 10.10 -4.64 -6.65
N LYS A 14 8.84 -4.48 -7.06
CA LYS A 14 8.25 -3.16 -7.29
C LYS A 14 8.19 -2.39 -5.97
N ARG A 15 8.83 -1.23 -5.92
CA ARG A 15 8.79 -0.30 -4.79
C ARG A 15 7.49 0.51 -4.77
N SER A 16 6.38 -0.16 -4.51
CA SER A 16 5.10 0.51 -4.26
C SER A 16 5.11 1.25 -2.92
N PHE A 17 4.19 2.19 -2.72
CA PHE A 17 4.09 2.95 -1.46
C PHE A 17 4.10 2.06 -0.20
N PRO A 18 3.25 1.00 -0.05
CA PRO A 18 3.29 0.16 1.15
C PRO A 18 4.64 -0.54 1.36
N VAL A 19 5.36 -0.88 0.28
CA VAL A 19 6.70 -1.48 0.37
C VAL A 19 7.71 -0.44 0.87
N VAL A 20 7.71 0.76 0.31
CA VAL A 20 8.64 1.82 0.72
C VAL A 20 8.38 2.25 2.17
N ALA A 21 7.10 2.39 2.54
CA ALA A 21 6.70 2.69 3.91
C ALA A 21 7.17 1.59 4.88
N ALA A 22 6.98 0.31 4.52
CA ALA A 22 7.48 -0.83 5.31
C ALA A 22 9.01 -0.80 5.46
N LEU A 23 9.74 -0.64 4.35
CA LEU A 23 11.21 -0.56 4.36
C LEU A 23 11.74 0.60 5.21
N SER A 24 10.98 1.70 5.31
CA SER A 24 11.36 2.89 6.08
C SER A 24 10.92 2.84 7.55
N SER A 25 10.23 1.78 7.98
CA SER A 25 9.63 1.70 9.32
C SER A 25 10.62 1.42 10.46
N GLY A 26 11.85 0.98 10.14
CA GLY A 26 12.86 0.60 11.14
C GLY A 26 12.52 -0.66 11.96
N THR A 27 11.47 -1.39 11.60
CA THR A 27 11.05 -2.62 12.30
C THR A 27 11.93 -3.82 11.94
N ALA A 28 11.93 -4.86 12.78
CA ALA A 28 12.63 -6.11 12.47
C ALA A 28 12.11 -6.76 11.16
N ALA A 29 10.80 -6.69 10.92
CA ALA A 29 10.20 -7.14 9.66
C ALA A 29 10.69 -6.33 8.44
N ALA A 30 10.99 -5.03 8.61
CA ALA A 30 11.60 -4.21 7.57
C ALA A 30 13.01 -4.72 7.21
N ALA A 31 13.81 -5.13 8.20
CA ALA A 31 15.14 -5.68 7.96
C ALA A 31 15.10 -7.01 7.18
N GLU A 32 14.10 -7.86 7.45
CA GLU A 32 13.87 -9.08 6.66
C GLU A 32 13.45 -8.78 5.22
N LEU A 33 12.53 -7.82 5.06
CA LEU A 33 12.09 -7.35 3.74
C LEU A 33 13.26 -6.76 2.95
N GLU A 34 14.16 -6.04 3.61
CA GLU A 34 15.32 -5.43 2.99
C GLU A 34 16.31 -6.46 2.44
N LYS A 35 16.55 -7.57 3.15
CA LYS A 35 17.37 -8.69 2.65
C LYS A 35 16.85 -9.24 1.33
N LEU A 36 15.53 -9.42 1.22
CA LEU A 36 14.88 -9.87 -0.01
C LEU A 36 15.06 -8.86 -1.17
N TYR A 37 14.91 -7.56 -0.86
CA TYR A 37 15.03 -6.48 -1.84
C TYR A 37 16.46 -6.21 -2.30
N ARG A 38 17.47 -6.56 -1.50
CA ARG A 38 18.89 -6.49 -1.87
C ARG A 38 19.39 -7.73 -2.61
N SER A 39 18.71 -8.87 -2.48
CA SER A 39 19.10 -10.09 -3.20
C SER A 39 18.96 -9.91 -4.72
N THR A 40 19.89 -10.48 -5.48
CA THR A 40 19.87 -10.55 -6.95
C THR A 40 19.16 -11.80 -7.47
N THR A 41 18.83 -12.77 -6.60
CA THR A 41 18.15 -14.00 -7.00
C THR A 41 16.71 -13.72 -7.47
N PRO A 42 16.16 -14.51 -8.40
CA PRO A 42 14.72 -14.47 -8.66
C PRO A 42 13.92 -14.73 -7.38
N VAL A 43 12.87 -13.95 -7.15
CA VAL A 43 12.00 -14.11 -5.98
C VAL A 43 10.96 -15.19 -6.28
N ALA A 44 10.98 -16.28 -5.53
CA ALA A 44 9.99 -17.34 -5.62
C ALA A 44 8.62 -16.89 -5.07
N VAL A 45 7.55 -17.60 -5.44
CA VAL A 45 6.18 -17.31 -4.96
C VAL A 45 6.09 -17.35 -3.44
N THR A 46 6.75 -18.31 -2.79
CA THR A 46 6.81 -18.45 -1.33
C THR A 46 7.55 -17.29 -0.66
N GLU A 47 8.58 -16.76 -1.30
CA GLU A 47 9.30 -15.58 -0.85
C GLU A 47 8.46 -14.31 -1.01
N ALA A 48 7.72 -14.19 -2.12
CA ALA A 48 6.79 -13.09 -2.33
C ALA A 48 5.65 -13.09 -1.29
N ALA A 49 5.16 -14.27 -0.88
CA ALA A 49 4.20 -14.40 0.21
C ALA A 49 4.80 -13.95 1.55
N ARG A 50 6.02 -14.39 1.89
CA ARG A 50 6.73 -13.93 3.09
C ARG A 50 6.97 -12.42 3.08
N ALA A 51 7.32 -11.86 1.93
CA ALA A 51 7.47 -10.43 1.74
C ALA A 51 6.16 -9.66 1.98
N ALA A 52 5.02 -10.22 1.54
CA ALA A 52 3.72 -9.61 1.79
C ALA A 52 3.38 -9.57 3.29
N VAL A 53 3.70 -10.64 4.02
CA VAL A 53 3.56 -10.70 5.48
C VAL A 53 4.48 -9.69 6.16
N ALA A 54 5.75 -9.60 5.73
CA ALA A 54 6.71 -8.65 6.27
C ALA A 54 6.27 -7.19 6.04
N VAL A 55 5.74 -6.86 4.86
CA VAL A 55 5.16 -5.54 4.56
C VAL A 55 3.99 -5.22 5.50
N GLN A 56 3.14 -6.19 5.81
CA GLN A 56 2.05 -5.98 6.77
C GLN A 56 2.59 -5.79 8.19
N ALA A 57 3.49 -6.65 8.65
CA ALA A 57 4.07 -6.59 9.99
C ALA A 57 4.86 -5.29 10.24
N ALA A 58 5.51 -4.77 9.19
CA ALA A 58 6.20 -3.48 9.20
C ALA A 58 5.25 -2.27 9.08
N GLY A 59 3.93 -2.47 9.07
CA GLY A 59 2.93 -1.39 9.01
C GLY A 59 2.73 -0.75 7.64
N GLY A 60 3.30 -1.32 6.57
CA GLY A 60 3.24 -0.74 5.23
C GLY A 60 1.81 -0.58 4.68
N ARG A 61 0.92 -1.54 4.98
CA ARG A 61 -0.51 -1.45 4.59
C ARG A 61 -1.23 -0.32 5.32
N THR A 62 -1.06 -0.23 6.64
CA THR A 62 -1.65 0.82 7.47
C THR A 62 -1.17 2.20 7.03
N ALA A 63 0.13 2.35 6.77
CA ALA A 63 0.69 3.60 6.26
C ALA A 63 0.09 3.99 4.90
N ALA A 64 -0.13 3.03 3.99
CA ALA A 64 -0.75 3.27 2.70
C ALA A 64 -2.21 3.72 2.83
N ALA A 65 -3.00 3.08 3.70
CA ALA A 65 -4.38 3.47 3.99
C ALA A 65 -4.44 4.90 4.53
N LEU A 66 -3.63 5.21 5.57
CA LEU A 66 -3.56 6.56 6.14
C LEU A 66 -3.12 7.60 5.11
N HIS A 67 -2.19 7.25 4.21
CA HIS A 67 -1.79 8.14 3.13
C HIS A 67 -2.92 8.40 2.15
N ALA A 68 -3.68 7.37 1.76
CA ALA A 68 -4.84 7.51 0.90
C ALA A 68 -5.90 8.44 1.53
N ASP A 69 -6.21 8.24 2.82
CA ASP A 69 -7.16 9.08 3.56
C ASP A 69 -6.72 10.55 3.60
N LYS A 70 -5.43 10.81 3.83
CA LYS A 70 -4.87 12.17 3.80
C LYS A 70 -5.00 12.81 2.41
N ARG A 71 -4.74 12.05 1.35
CA ARG A 71 -4.88 12.54 -0.04
C ARG A 71 -6.32 12.86 -0.39
N VAL A 72 -7.25 12.03 0.08
CA VAL A 72 -8.69 12.24 -0.02
C VAL A 72 -9.13 13.50 0.71
N ALA A 73 -8.75 13.66 1.98
CA ALA A 73 -9.10 14.84 2.76
C ALA A 73 -8.57 16.13 2.12
N ALA A 74 -7.33 16.10 1.61
CA ALA A 74 -6.74 17.21 0.88
C ALA A 74 -7.50 17.55 -0.42
N ALA A 75 -7.92 16.54 -1.18
CA ALA A 75 -8.70 16.75 -2.40
C ALA A 75 -10.06 17.41 -2.10
N ILE A 76 -10.75 16.96 -1.05
CA ILE A 76 -12.02 17.54 -0.59
C ILE A 76 -11.83 19.00 -0.15
N ALA A 77 -10.76 19.28 0.61
CA ALA A 77 -10.47 20.63 1.08
C ALA A 77 -10.18 21.63 -0.06
N ALA A 78 -9.72 21.14 -1.21
CA ALA A 78 -9.40 21.96 -2.38
C ALA A 78 -10.61 22.26 -3.30
N LEU A 79 -11.80 21.70 -3.04
CA LEU A 79 -12.98 21.94 -3.87
C LEU A 79 -13.59 23.34 -3.62
N PRO A 80 -13.72 24.21 -4.65
CA PRO A 80 -14.46 25.46 -4.53
C PRO A 80 -15.97 25.20 -4.48
N GLY A 81 -16.68 25.82 -3.52
CA GLY A 81 -18.12 25.64 -3.35
C GLY A 81 -18.50 24.26 -2.80
N ARG A 82 -18.21 24.04 -1.50
CA ARG A 82 -18.47 22.81 -0.73
C ARG A 82 -19.90 22.27 -0.86
N ASP A 83 -20.84 23.11 -1.26
CA ASP A 83 -22.27 22.85 -1.34
C ASP A 83 -22.67 21.90 -2.50
N ARG A 84 -21.76 21.64 -3.46
CA ARG A 84 -21.97 20.67 -4.56
C ARG A 84 -21.09 19.41 -4.47
N ALA A 85 -20.37 19.21 -3.37
CA ALA A 85 -19.38 18.14 -3.23
C ALA A 85 -19.93 16.79 -2.73
N GLY A 86 -21.25 16.66 -2.52
CA GLY A 86 -21.89 15.47 -1.95
C GLY A 86 -21.58 14.19 -2.74
N ASP A 87 -21.71 14.24 -4.07
CA ASP A 87 -21.48 13.06 -4.92
C ASP A 87 -19.99 12.71 -5.04
N LEU A 88 -19.10 13.70 -4.98
CA LEU A 88 -17.64 13.51 -4.97
C LEU A 88 -17.17 12.86 -3.67
N LEU A 89 -17.76 13.24 -2.52
CA LEU A 89 -17.48 12.62 -1.22
C LEU A 89 -17.91 11.15 -1.19
N ALA A 90 -19.06 10.82 -1.78
CA ALA A 90 -19.56 9.46 -1.90
C ALA A 90 -18.62 8.59 -2.77
N LEU A 91 -18.17 9.11 -3.91
CA LEU A 91 -17.23 8.40 -4.80
C LEU A 91 -15.88 8.12 -4.12
N ILE A 92 -15.39 9.09 -3.34
CA ILE A 92 -14.11 8.99 -2.65
C ILE A 92 -14.18 7.94 -1.52
N HIS A 93 -15.21 7.97 -0.67
CA HIS A 93 -15.39 6.94 0.37
C HIS A 93 -15.49 5.54 -0.24
N PHE A 94 -16.22 5.40 -1.35
CA PHE A 94 -16.34 4.12 -2.05
C PHE A 94 -15.01 3.63 -2.64
N ALA A 95 -14.12 4.53 -3.06
CA ALA A 95 -12.81 4.17 -3.58
C ALA A 95 -11.80 3.79 -2.49
N THR A 96 -11.88 4.39 -1.29
CA THR A 96 -10.95 4.10 -0.18
C THR A 96 -11.37 2.95 0.71
N HIS A 97 -12.67 2.62 0.77
CA HIS A 97 -13.21 1.52 1.60
C HIS A 97 -13.50 0.25 0.80
N ARG A 98 -12.96 0.11 -0.41
CA ARG A 98 -13.26 -1.05 -1.25
C ARG A 98 -12.49 -2.29 -0.75
N ASP A 99 -13.08 -3.00 0.22
CA ASP A 99 -12.70 -4.36 0.60
C ASP A 99 -13.24 -5.37 -0.42
N HIS A 100 -12.39 -5.81 -1.35
CA HIS A 100 -12.55 -7.10 -2.03
C HIS A 100 -11.23 -7.68 -2.56
#